data_AF-A0A834L7U8-F1
#
_entry.id   AF-A0A834L7U8-F1
#
_cell.length_a   1.000
_cell.length_b   1.000
_cell.length_c   1.000
_cell.angle_alpha   90.00
_cell.angle_beta   90.00
_cell.angle_gamma   90.00
#
_symmetry.space_group_name_H-M   'P 1'
#
loop_
_entity.id
_entity.type
_entity.pdbx_description
1 polymer ?
#
loop_
_entity_poly.entity_id
_entity_poly.type
_entity_poly.pdbx_seq_one_letter_code
_entity_poly.pdbx_strand_id
1 'polypeptide(L)'
;MEIPITLLGRSLLFFSLLITLSYHSQADLIGDTCSKTEFPDLCISTLRSNPSSPAADVKGLVRIMFYATAVKATATLNQVNVLLKRTNDVVLIGGLENCASEYASALDEIFTANKNVGSDIFSVKGVSADLVAKTQDCEDTFTDGPDKRKSPLTVENDLLGDLAELVLDIVNIHLKVVLSFLISSGFLLKHIVTLPCKGMDISVTLTRMSFLFLSLLFTLSCHSQADLIGDTCKKTLYPDLCISTLRSNPSSVAADVKGLARIMFYATAVKATATLNQVNVLLKKTNDASLIGALENCASEYTSALDDIFKAIKNVGSDIFAVKGVAADLVTEAQDCEDTFTDGPDKRKSPLTVENDVLGDLAGLVIEIVDSLG
;
A
#
# COMPACT_ATOMS: atom_id res chain seq x y z
N MET A 1 14.49 -35.16 -47.75
CA MET A 1 15.27 -34.28 -46.86
C MET A 1 14.96 -34.71 -45.44
N GLU A 2 15.68 -35.73 -44.98
CA GLU A 2 15.50 -36.31 -43.65
C GLU A 2 16.28 -35.45 -42.67
N ILE A 3 15.58 -34.82 -41.73
CA ILE A 3 16.22 -34.09 -40.64
C ILE A 3 16.90 -35.15 -39.76
N PRO A 4 18.23 -35.13 -39.60
CA PRO A 4 18.90 -36.15 -38.81
C PRO A 4 18.41 -36.08 -37.36
N ILE A 5 17.91 -37.21 -36.86
CA ILE A 5 17.32 -37.40 -35.52
C ILE A 5 18.26 -36.89 -34.40
N THR A 6 19.56 -36.88 -34.66
CA THR A 6 20.61 -36.36 -33.77
C THR A 6 20.55 -34.84 -33.56
N LEU A 7 20.06 -34.07 -34.53
CA LEU A 7 19.92 -32.61 -34.44
C LEU A 7 18.68 -32.22 -33.62
N LEU A 8 17.58 -32.96 -33.78
CA LEU A 8 16.36 -32.86 -32.97
C LEU A 8 16.64 -33.22 -31.50
N GLY A 9 17.41 -34.28 -31.24
CA GLY A 9 17.79 -34.68 -29.89
C GLY A 9 18.66 -33.64 -29.16
N ARG A 10 19.62 -33.00 -29.86
CA ARG A 10 20.44 -31.91 -29.29
C ARG A 10 19.63 -30.64 -29.04
N SER A 11 18.69 -30.31 -29.93
CA SER A 11 17.79 -29.17 -29.74
C SER A 11 16.85 -29.38 -28.56
N LEU A 12 16.26 -30.58 -28.41
CA LEU A 12 15.41 -30.93 -27.28
C LEU A 12 16.17 -30.97 -25.95
N LEU A 13 17.44 -31.42 -25.93
CA LEU A 13 18.28 -31.37 -24.73
C LEU A 13 18.70 -29.93 -24.37
N PHE A 14 18.93 -29.08 -25.37
CA PHE A 14 19.20 -27.65 -25.15
C PHE A 14 17.95 -26.92 -24.67
N PHE A 15 16.76 -27.25 -25.22
CA PHE A 15 15.48 -26.77 -24.73
C PHE A 15 15.16 -27.31 -23.34
N SER A 16 15.43 -28.58 -23.03
CA SER A 16 15.24 -29.11 -21.68
C SER A 16 16.23 -28.52 -20.68
N LEU A 17 17.46 -28.22 -21.11
CA LEU A 17 18.47 -27.53 -20.30
C LEU A 17 18.11 -26.05 -20.10
N LEU A 18 17.56 -25.38 -21.12
CA LEU A 18 17.01 -24.02 -21.00
C LEU A 18 15.73 -24.02 -20.15
N ILE A 19 14.89 -25.05 -20.26
CA ILE A 19 13.70 -25.25 -19.43
C ILE A 19 14.16 -25.48 -17.99
N THR A 20 15.14 -26.34 -17.70
CA THR A 20 15.65 -26.53 -16.34
C THR A 20 16.41 -25.30 -15.82
N LEU A 21 17.17 -24.58 -16.65
CA LEU A 21 17.78 -23.29 -16.30
C LEU A 21 16.73 -22.19 -16.05
N SER A 22 15.59 -22.22 -16.75
CA SER A 22 14.45 -21.32 -16.53
C SER A 22 13.57 -21.75 -15.34
N TYR A 23 13.47 -23.05 -15.06
CA TYR A 23 12.73 -23.63 -13.93
C TYR A 23 13.49 -23.46 -12.62
N HIS A 24 14.83 -23.45 -12.69
CA HIS A 24 15.71 -23.11 -11.56
C HIS A 24 15.78 -21.60 -11.30
N SER A 25 15.17 -20.76 -12.16
CA SER A 25 15.12 -19.30 -12.01
C SER A 25 13.85 -18.77 -11.33
N GLN A 26 12.88 -19.63 -11.00
CA GLN A 26 11.94 -19.33 -9.90
C GLN A 26 12.63 -19.64 -8.57
N ALA A 27 13.80 -19.04 -8.35
CA ALA A 27 14.35 -18.88 -7.02
C ALA A 27 13.31 -18.10 -6.19
N ASP A 28 13.18 -18.44 -4.92
CA ASP A 28 12.27 -17.75 -3.99
C ASP A 28 12.59 -16.25 -3.98
N LEU A 29 11.89 -15.45 -4.79
CA LEU A 29 12.17 -14.02 -4.95
C LEU A 29 12.08 -13.29 -3.61
N ILE A 30 11.16 -13.74 -2.74
CA ILE A 30 11.02 -13.21 -1.38
C ILE A 30 12.28 -13.55 -0.57
N GLY A 31 12.71 -14.81 -0.55
CA GLY A 31 13.94 -15.25 0.13
C GLY A 31 15.19 -14.53 -0.39
N ASP A 32 15.35 -14.40 -1.70
CA ASP A 32 16.48 -13.73 -2.34
C ASP A 32 16.49 -12.22 -2.06
N THR A 33 15.32 -11.60 -1.96
CA THR A 33 15.18 -10.18 -1.63
C THR A 33 15.46 -9.96 -0.14
N CYS A 34 14.76 -10.68 0.73
CA CYS A 34 14.85 -10.53 2.19
C CYS A 34 16.21 -10.96 2.76
N SER A 35 16.94 -11.87 2.12
CA SER A 35 18.31 -12.21 2.56
C SER A 35 19.31 -11.05 2.43
N LYS A 36 18.93 -9.99 1.71
CA LYS A 36 19.74 -8.78 1.52
C LYS A 36 19.25 -7.58 2.34
N THR A 37 18.22 -7.76 3.16
CA THR A 37 17.65 -6.70 4.02
C THR A 37 18.21 -6.78 5.44
N GLU A 38 18.11 -5.70 6.20
CA GLU A 38 18.51 -5.63 7.61
C GLU A 38 17.73 -6.61 8.50
N PHE A 39 16.43 -6.84 8.18
CA PHE A 39 15.55 -7.72 8.97
C PHE A 39 14.98 -8.89 8.14
N PRO A 40 15.78 -9.92 7.79
CA PRO A 40 15.34 -10.99 6.89
C PRO A 40 14.10 -11.76 7.36
N ASP A 41 14.02 -12.10 8.65
CA ASP A 41 12.89 -12.87 9.20
C ASP A 41 11.60 -12.06 9.23
N LEU A 42 11.68 -10.77 9.60
CA LEU A 42 10.55 -9.85 9.55
C LEU A 42 10.10 -9.62 8.11
N CYS A 43 11.03 -9.47 7.19
CA CYS A 43 10.75 -9.32 5.76
C CYS A 43 10.01 -10.56 5.20
N ILE A 44 10.54 -11.76 5.47
CA ILE A 44 9.96 -13.02 4.98
C ILE A 44 8.57 -13.22 5.59
N SER A 45 8.42 -13.07 6.90
CA SER A 45 7.13 -13.28 7.57
C SER A 45 6.08 -12.27 7.10
N THR A 46 6.44 -11.00 6.98
CA THR A 46 5.54 -9.93 6.49
C THR A 46 5.11 -10.21 5.06
N LEU A 47 6.05 -10.46 4.14
CA LEU A 47 5.72 -10.70 2.74
C LEU A 47 4.95 -12.02 2.55
N ARG A 48 5.37 -13.12 3.18
CA ARG A 48 4.67 -14.41 3.03
C ARG A 48 3.28 -14.43 3.68
N SER A 49 3.01 -13.56 4.64
CA SER A 49 1.66 -13.40 5.20
C SER A 49 0.65 -12.83 4.21
N ASN A 50 1.13 -12.14 3.16
CA ASN A 50 0.27 -11.60 2.11
C ASN A 50 0.10 -12.63 0.96
N PRO A 51 -1.14 -13.05 0.64
CA PRO A 51 -1.40 -14.05 -0.39
C PRO A 51 -1.03 -13.60 -1.81
N SER A 52 -0.79 -12.31 -2.03
CA SER A 52 -0.41 -11.74 -3.33
C SER A 52 1.10 -11.79 -3.58
N SER A 53 1.92 -12.00 -2.55
CA SER A 53 3.38 -11.96 -2.64
C SER A 53 3.99 -13.00 -3.60
N PRO A 54 3.46 -14.23 -3.74
CA PRO A 54 4.01 -15.21 -4.69
C PRO A 54 3.94 -14.77 -6.16
N ALA A 55 3.00 -13.89 -6.52
CA ALA A 55 2.83 -13.37 -7.87
C ALA A 55 3.50 -12.00 -8.09
N ALA A 56 4.09 -11.41 -7.04
CA ALA A 56 4.65 -10.08 -7.08
C ALA A 56 6.07 -10.07 -7.66
N ASP A 57 6.37 -9.09 -8.52
CA ASP A 57 7.75 -8.72 -8.85
C ASP A 57 8.35 -7.86 -7.71
N VAL A 58 9.62 -7.46 -7.81
CA VAL A 58 10.28 -6.65 -6.78
C VAL A 58 9.50 -5.36 -6.49
N LYS A 59 8.90 -4.73 -7.51
CA LYS A 59 8.08 -3.53 -7.33
C LYS A 59 6.80 -3.83 -6.58
N GLY A 60 6.17 -4.97 -6.85
CA GLY A 60 5.06 -5.51 -6.09
C GLY A 60 5.44 -5.80 -4.64
N LEU A 61 6.63 -6.35 -4.37
CA LEU A 61 7.13 -6.57 -3.01
C LEU A 61 7.33 -5.25 -2.25
N VAL A 62 7.88 -4.20 -2.89
CA VAL A 62 7.96 -2.86 -2.29
C VAL A 62 6.58 -2.37 -1.89
N ARG A 63 5.60 -2.47 -2.78
CA ARG A 63 4.24 -2.00 -2.50
C ARG A 63 3.59 -2.79 -1.36
N ILE A 64 3.77 -4.11 -1.33
CA ILE A 64 3.17 -4.96 -0.29
C ILE A 64 3.79 -4.60 1.07
N MET A 65 5.12 -4.44 1.12
CA MET A 65 5.81 -4.02 2.33
C MET A 65 5.35 -2.63 2.77
N PHE A 66 5.30 -1.66 1.85
CA PHE A 66 4.88 -0.29 2.14
C PHE A 66 3.42 -0.21 2.63
N TYR A 67 2.54 -1.05 2.08
CA TYR A 67 1.17 -1.19 2.60
C TYR A 67 1.14 -1.78 4.01
N ALA A 68 1.95 -2.80 4.30
CA ALA A 68 2.08 -3.34 5.66
C ALA A 68 2.58 -2.27 6.64
N THR A 69 3.54 -1.43 6.22
CA THR A 69 4.00 -0.26 6.97
C THR A 69 2.85 0.72 7.24
N ALA A 70 2.01 1.03 6.25
CA ALA A 70 0.84 1.90 6.41
C ALA A 70 -0.17 1.36 7.44
N VAL A 71 -0.44 0.05 7.39
CA VAL A 71 -1.33 -0.63 8.36
C VAL A 71 -0.73 -0.54 9.76
N LYS A 72 0.58 -0.79 9.91
CA LYS A 72 1.26 -0.68 11.21
C LYS A 72 1.25 0.75 11.74
N ALA A 73 1.54 1.75 10.90
CA ALA A 73 1.48 3.17 11.28
C ALA A 73 0.08 3.57 11.78
N THR A 74 -0.97 3.12 11.08
CA THR A 74 -2.36 3.35 11.48
C THR A 74 -2.65 2.71 12.84
N ALA A 75 -2.20 1.47 13.06
CA ALA A 75 -2.39 0.78 14.34
C ALA A 75 -1.64 1.48 15.48
N THR A 76 -0.39 1.90 15.26
CA THR A 76 0.41 2.63 16.25
C THR A 76 -0.25 3.97 16.63
N LEU A 77 -0.74 4.72 15.64
CA LEU A 77 -1.48 5.95 15.89
C LEU A 77 -2.77 5.71 16.69
N ASN A 78 -3.54 4.68 16.35
CA ASN A 78 -4.75 4.33 17.11
C ASN A 78 -4.42 4.01 18.58
N GLN A 79 -3.31 3.31 18.82
CA GLN A 79 -2.83 3.04 20.17
C GLN A 79 -2.44 4.33 20.91
N VAL A 80 -1.79 5.29 20.25
CA VAL A 80 -1.51 6.62 20.81
C VAL A 80 -2.81 7.31 21.25
N ASN A 81 -3.82 7.33 20.38
CA ASN A 81 -5.12 7.94 20.67
C ASN A 81 -5.83 7.26 21.85
N VAL A 82 -5.73 5.94 21.98
CA VAL A 82 -6.26 5.21 23.13
C VAL A 82 -5.52 5.57 24.42
N LEU A 83 -4.19 5.71 24.37
CA LEU A 83 -3.39 6.11 25.53
C LEU A 83 -3.70 7.54 25.98
N LEU A 84 -3.85 8.48 25.03
CA LEU A 84 -4.23 9.87 25.29
C LEU A 84 -5.56 9.97 26.05
N LYS A 85 -6.57 9.16 25.67
CA LYS A 85 -7.87 9.13 26.35
C LYS A 85 -7.82 8.57 27.78
N ARG A 86 -6.76 7.84 28.14
CA ARG A 86 -6.66 7.09 29.41
C ARG A 86 -5.74 7.72 30.46
N THR A 87 -4.97 8.73 30.07
CA THR A 87 -3.95 9.33 30.94
C THR A 87 -4.34 10.72 31.42
N ASN A 88 -3.93 11.06 32.64
CA ASN A 88 -3.94 12.43 33.17
C ASN A 88 -2.51 12.96 33.42
N ASP A 89 -1.49 12.18 33.09
CA ASP A 89 -0.09 12.58 33.21
C ASP A 89 0.24 13.57 32.09
N VAL A 90 0.47 14.83 32.46
CA VAL A 90 0.73 15.95 31.54
C VAL A 90 1.95 15.72 30.66
N VAL A 91 2.99 15.07 31.19
CA VAL A 91 4.21 14.75 30.43
C VAL A 91 3.90 13.61 29.45
N LEU A 92 3.10 12.61 29.86
CA LEU A 92 2.61 11.56 28.96
C LEU A 92 1.75 12.11 27.83
N ILE A 93 0.85 13.03 28.13
CA ILE A 93 0.01 13.68 27.14
C ILE A 93 0.88 14.40 26.11
N GLY A 94 1.79 15.29 26.54
CA GLY A 94 2.63 16.04 25.60
C GLY A 94 3.44 15.15 24.65
N GLY A 95 4.03 14.07 25.18
CA GLY A 95 4.79 13.14 24.35
C GLY A 95 3.93 12.36 23.36
N LEU A 96 2.79 11.82 23.81
CA LEU A 96 1.85 11.11 22.94
C LEU A 96 1.23 12.01 21.88
N GLU A 97 0.95 13.28 22.22
CA GLU A 97 0.44 14.25 21.25
C GLU A 97 1.44 14.56 20.14
N ASN A 98 2.74 14.62 20.48
CA ASN A 98 3.80 14.78 19.48
C ASN A 98 3.82 13.58 18.54
N CYS A 99 3.91 12.36 19.10
CA CYS A 99 3.87 11.13 18.33
C CYS A 99 2.62 11.03 17.42
N ALA A 100 1.44 11.37 17.94
CA ALA A 100 0.20 11.36 17.16
C ALA A 100 0.29 12.29 15.95
N SER A 101 0.82 13.50 16.14
CA SER A 101 1.01 14.48 15.07
C SER A 101 1.97 13.96 14.00
N GLU A 102 3.11 13.39 14.41
CA GLU A 102 4.10 12.85 13.49
C GLU A 102 3.56 11.66 12.68
N TYR A 103 2.90 10.69 13.33
CA TYR A 103 2.31 9.55 12.62
C TYR A 103 1.14 9.95 11.72
N ALA A 104 0.34 10.95 12.11
CA ALA A 104 -0.69 11.51 11.26
C ALA A 104 -0.10 12.12 9.97
N SER A 105 0.98 12.90 10.11
CA SER A 105 1.70 13.47 8.95
C SER A 105 2.27 12.36 8.07
N ALA A 106 2.92 11.37 8.66
CA ALA A 106 3.50 10.25 7.91
C ALA A 106 2.43 9.49 7.12
N LEU A 107 1.23 9.28 7.70
CA LEU A 107 0.13 8.61 7.03
C LEU A 107 -0.36 9.39 5.80
N ASP A 108 -0.46 10.73 5.87
CA ASP A 108 -0.84 11.55 4.70
C ASP A 108 0.16 11.42 3.55
N GLU A 109 1.45 11.43 3.88
CA GLU A 109 2.53 11.20 2.92
C GLU A 109 2.49 9.79 2.33
N ILE A 110 2.24 8.78 3.16
CA ILE A 110 2.06 7.39 2.74
C ILE A 110 0.88 7.25 1.79
N PHE A 111 -0.27 7.91 2.04
CA PHE A 111 -1.41 7.85 1.12
C PHE A 111 -1.11 8.52 -0.22
N THR A 112 -0.42 9.66 -0.18
CA THR A 112 0.00 10.35 -1.38
C THR A 112 0.99 9.51 -2.21
N ALA A 113 1.94 8.85 -1.55
CA ALA A 113 2.88 7.93 -2.19
C ALA A 113 2.18 6.67 -2.72
N ASN A 114 1.21 6.11 -2.00
CA ASN A 114 0.44 4.94 -2.44
C ASN A 114 -0.35 5.20 -3.72
N LYS A 115 -0.93 6.40 -3.89
CA LYS A 115 -1.59 6.78 -5.16
C LYS A 115 -0.64 6.72 -6.36
N ASN A 116 0.66 6.96 -6.14
CA ASN A 116 1.66 7.11 -7.18
C ASN A 116 2.70 5.98 -7.26
N VAL A 117 2.66 4.99 -6.35
CA VAL A 117 3.61 3.85 -6.35
C VAL A 117 3.53 3.01 -7.64
N GLY A 118 2.43 3.18 -8.38
CA GLY A 118 2.24 2.85 -9.79
C GLY A 118 3.40 3.28 -10.70
N SER A 119 3.71 4.57 -10.66
CA SER A 119 4.56 5.29 -11.61
C SER A 119 5.88 5.76 -10.98
N ASP A 120 5.90 6.02 -9.67
CA ASP A 120 7.03 6.62 -8.96
C ASP A 120 7.39 5.84 -7.68
N ILE A 121 8.34 4.91 -7.82
CA ILE A 121 8.88 4.13 -6.69
C ILE A 121 9.84 4.97 -5.83
N PHE A 122 10.30 6.13 -6.31
CA PHE A 122 11.24 6.98 -5.59
C PHE A 122 10.55 7.78 -4.49
N SER A 123 9.28 8.15 -4.67
CA SER A 123 8.47 8.78 -3.62
C SER A 123 8.39 7.91 -2.36
N VAL A 124 8.22 6.59 -2.51
CA VAL A 124 8.20 5.62 -1.40
C VAL A 124 9.49 5.65 -0.59
N LYS A 125 10.65 5.81 -1.22
CA LYS A 125 11.94 5.89 -0.51
C LYS A 125 12.00 7.09 0.42
N GLY A 126 11.55 8.26 -0.05
CA GLY A 126 11.53 9.47 0.77
C GLY A 126 10.62 9.32 1.98
N VAL A 127 9.39 8.85 1.74
CA VAL A 127 8.39 8.66 2.79
C VAL A 127 8.81 7.60 3.81
N SER A 128 9.43 6.50 3.38
CA SER A 128 9.93 5.48 4.33
C SER A 128 11.07 6.00 5.19
N ALA A 129 12.00 6.79 4.64
CA ALA A 129 13.09 7.37 5.42
C ALA A 129 12.59 8.40 6.45
N ASP A 130 11.63 9.23 6.03
CA ASP A 130 10.94 10.18 6.91
C ASP A 130 10.18 9.45 8.04
N LEU A 131 9.48 8.35 7.73
CA LEU A 131 8.80 7.54 8.74
C LEU A 131 9.76 6.93 9.77
N VAL A 132 10.94 6.44 9.35
CA VAL A 132 11.98 5.96 10.28
C VAL A 132 12.38 7.09 11.24
N ALA A 133 12.64 8.29 10.73
CA ALA A 133 12.97 9.45 11.55
C ALA A 133 11.85 9.77 12.55
N LYS A 134 10.58 9.78 12.10
CA LYS A 134 9.43 10.03 12.98
C LYS A 134 9.24 8.97 14.07
N THR A 135 9.55 7.70 13.80
CA THR A 135 9.54 6.66 14.85
C THR A 135 10.60 6.93 15.91
N GLN A 136 11.78 7.40 15.51
CA GLN A 136 12.84 7.78 16.43
C GLN A 136 12.49 9.06 17.21
N ASP A 137 11.98 10.09 16.53
CA ASP A 137 11.58 11.36 17.15
C ASP A 137 10.49 11.14 18.22
N CYS A 138 9.58 10.19 17.98
CA CYS A 138 8.59 9.79 18.98
C CYS A 138 9.25 9.14 20.20
N GLU A 139 10.25 8.25 20.04
CA GLU A 139 10.99 7.69 21.17
C GLU A 139 11.78 8.76 21.93
N ASP A 140 12.50 9.61 21.19
CA ASP A 140 13.37 10.65 21.73
C ASP A 140 12.59 11.67 22.56
N THR A 141 11.33 11.94 22.18
CA THR A 141 10.39 12.77 22.95
C THR A 141 10.25 12.32 24.42
N PHE A 142 10.42 11.02 24.72
CA PHE A 142 10.34 10.50 26.09
C PHE A 142 11.69 10.44 26.81
N THR A 143 12.81 10.55 26.09
CA THR A 143 14.17 10.41 26.64
C THR A 143 14.97 11.72 26.73
N ASP A 144 14.54 12.76 26.03
CA ASP A 144 15.26 14.04 25.93
C ASP A 144 14.86 15.07 27.00
N GLY A 145 13.79 14.81 27.75
CA GLY A 145 13.29 15.67 28.82
C GLY A 145 13.92 15.47 30.20
N PRO A 146 13.60 16.34 31.18
CA PRO A 146 14.03 16.18 32.58
C PRO A 146 13.39 14.94 33.24
N ASP A 147 12.17 14.59 32.85
CA ASP A 147 11.42 13.43 33.33
C ASP A 147 11.56 12.25 32.34
N LYS A 148 12.80 11.75 32.22
CA LYS A 148 13.14 10.66 31.30
C LYS A 148 12.38 9.40 31.65
N ARG A 149 11.74 8.81 30.65
CA ARG A 149 11.07 7.52 30.76
C ARG A 149 11.07 6.79 29.44
N LYS A 150 10.81 5.50 29.50
CA LYS A 150 10.63 4.71 28.29
C LYS A 150 9.29 5.09 27.64
N SER A 151 9.30 5.24 26.32
CA SER A 151 8.08 5.41 25.54
C SER A 151 7.12 4.24 25.80
N PRO A 152 5.81 4.50 25.95
CA PRO A 152 4.82 3.44 26.00
C PRO A 152 4.61 2.75 24.65
N LEU A 153 5.28 3.22 23.59
CA LEU A 153 5.15 2.77 22.21
C LEU A 153 6.45 2.15 21.67
N THR A 154 7.48 1.92 22.50
CA THR A 154 8.78 1.44 22.00
C THR A 154 8.65 0.21 21.10
N VAL A 155 7.85 -0.79 21.50
CA VAL A 155 7.68 -2.01 20.69
C VAL A 155 7.00 -1.71 19.35
N GLU A 156 6.02 -0.81 19.36
CA GLU A 156 5.29 -0.39 18.18
C GLU A 156 6.13 0.46 17.24
N ASN A 157 7.00 1.31 17.80
CA ASN A 157 7.89 2.22 17.09
C ASN A 157 9.06 1.47 16.47
N ASP A 158 9.66 0.54 17.22
CA ASP A 158 10.70 -0.36 16.71
C ASP A 158 10.17 -1.14 15.51
N LEU A 159 9.01 -1.81 15.65
CA LEU A 159 8.44 -2.59 14.54
C LEU A 159 8.03 -1.72 13.34
N LEU A 160 7.53 -0.50 13.57
CA LEU A 160 7.17 0.41 12.49
C LEU A 160 8.40 0.93 11.75
N GLY A 161 9.46 1.27 12.49
CA GLY A 161 10.76 1.66 11.96
C GLY A 161 11.39 0.54 11.16
N ASP A 162 11.44 -0.68 11.70
CA ASP A 162 11.96 -1.87 11.02
C ASP A 162 11.22 -2.13 9.70
N LEU A 163 9.89 -2.04 9.69
CA LEU A 163 9.09 -2.18 8.46
C LEU A 163 9.41 -1.07 7.44
N ALA A 164 9.63 0.17 7.89
CA ALA A 164 9.99 1.27 7.01
C ALA A 164 11.40 1.10 6.42
N GLU A 165 12.37 0.64 7.21
CA GLU A 165 13.72 0.31 6.76
C GLU A 165 13.72 -0.84 5.75
N LEU A 166 12.89 -1.87 5.97
CA LEU A 166 12.70 -2.94 4.98
C LEU A 166 12.21 -2.41 3.64
N VAL A 167 11.34 -1.40 3.61
CA VAL A 167 10.94 -0.76 2.35
C VAL A 167 12.13 -0.09 1.69
N LEU A 168 12.97 0.63 2.44
CA LEU A 168 14.19 1.26 1.92
C LEU A 168 15.14 0.24 1.32
N ASP A 169 15.38 -0.87 2.02
CA ASP A 169 16.23 -1.96 1.54
C ASP A 169 15.72 -2.54 0.23
N ILE A 170 14.44 -2.91 0.15
CA ILE A 170 13.86 -3.50 -1.05
C ILE A 170 13.91 -2.51 -2.23
N VAL A 171 13.66 -1.22 -1.99
CA VAL A 171 13.79 -0.16 -3.00
C VAL A 171 15.25 -0.03 -3.47
N ASN A 172 16.22 -0.03 -2.54
CA ASN A 172 17.64 0.05 -2.86
C ASN A 172 18.13 -1.18 -3.64
N ILE A 173 17.60 -2.37 -3.34
CA ILE A 173 17.85 -3.60 -4.10
C ILE A 173 17.32 -3.44 -5.53
N HIS A 174 16.08 -2.96 -5.69
CA HIS A 174 15.50 -2.69 -7.02
C HIS A 174 16.39 -1.76 -7.85
N LEU A 175 16.86 -0.65 -7.25
CA LEU A 175 17.74 0.31 -7.92
C LEU A 175 19.09 -0.29 -8.34
N LYS A 176 19.70 -1.12 -7.49
CA LYS A 176 20.96 -1.82 -7.81
C LYS A 176 20.78 -2.79 -8.98
N VAL A 177 19.66 -3.51 -9.04
CA VAL A 177 19.33 -4.43 -10.15
C VAL A 177 19.15 -3.66 -11.46
N VAL A 178 18.38 -2.57 -11.45
CA VAL A 178 18.16 -1.73 -12.63
C VAL A 178 19.47 -1.11 -13.12
N LEU A 179 20.30 -0.58 -12.21
CA LEU A 179 21.59 0.01 -12.57
C LEU A 179 22.54 -1.04 -13.18
N SER A 180 22.59 -2.24 -12.60
CA SER A 180 23.41 -3.35 -13.13
C SER A 180 22.95 -3.77 -14.54
N PHE A 181 21.64 -3.78 -14.77
CA PHE A 181 21.06 -4.06 -16.08
C PHE A 181 21.37 -2.98 -17.12
N LEU A 182 21.30 -1.70 -16.74
CA LEU A 182 21.66 -0.56 -17.60
C LEU A 182 23.15 -0.56 -17.96
N ILE A 183 24.03 -0.88 -17.01
CA ILE A 183 25.47 -1.01 -17.25
C ILE A 183 25.76 -2.19 -18.20
N SER A 184 25.13 -3.35 -17.95
CA SER A 184 25.32 -4.55 -18.78
C SER A 184 24.78 -4.36 -20.21
N SER A 185 23.61 -3.74 -20.37
CA SER A 185 23.04 -3.41 -21.68
C SER A 185 23.85 -2.36 -22.43
N GLY A 186 24.40 -1.35 -21.73
CA GLY A 186 25.36 -0.40 -22.30
C GLY A 186 26.67 -1.05 -22.74
N PHE A 187 27.17 -2.03 -21.96
CA PHE A 187 28.34 -2.84 -22.31
C PHE A 187 28.09 -3.75 -23.52
N LEU A 188 26.91 -4.37 -23.60
CA LEU A 188 26.46 -5.16 -24.75
C LEU A 188 26.31 -4.32 -26.01
N LEU A 189 25.73 -3.11 -25.94
CA LEU A 189 25.67 -2.19 -27.08
C LEU A 189 27.07 -1.82 -27.58
N LYS A 190 28.00 -1.56 -26.66
CA LYS A 190 29.39 -1.22 -27.01
C LYS A 190 30.11 -2.38 -27.71
N HIS A 191 29.84 -3.62 -27.30
CA HIS A 191 30.39 -4.83 -27.94
C HIS A 191 29.72 -5.15 -29.29
N ILE A 192 28.40 -4.96 -29.43
CA ILE A 192 27.66 -5.15 -30.69
C ILE A 192 28.14 -4.16 -31.77
N VAL A 193 28.44 -2.90 -31.40
CA VAL A 193 28.91 -1.87 -32.32
C VAL A 193 30.37 -2.11 -32.78
N THR A 194 31.14 -2.96 -32.09
CA THR A 194 32.55 -3.24 -32.41
C THR A 194 32.83 -4.51 -33.22
N LEU A 195 31.80 -5.28 -33.61
CA LEU A 195 32.00 -6.47 -34.45
C LEU A 195 31.95 -6.11 -35.94
N PRO A 196 33.04 -6.34 -36.72
CA PRO A 196 33.00 -6.15 -38.17
C PRO A 196 32.15 -7.26 -38.79
N CYS A 197 30.97 -6.92 -39.29
CA CYS A 197 30.15 -7.85 -40.07
C CYS A 197 30.89 -8.24 -41.35
N LYS A 198 31.29 -9.51 -41.47
CA LYS A 198 31.56 -10.14 -42.76
C LYS A 198 30.96 -11.54 -42.81
N GLY A 199 29.79 -11.61 -43.47
CA GLY A 199 29.22 -12.79 -44.14
C GLY A 199 28.73 -13.95 -43.27
N MET A 200 27.42 -14.02 -43.03
CA MET A 200 26.68 -15.29 -43.03
C MET A 200 25.16 -15.03 -43.04
N ASP A 201 24.58 -14.97 -44.24
CA ASP A 201 23.15 -15.10 -44.46
C ASP A 201 22.74 -16.58 -44.26
N ILE A 202 21.59 -16.80 -43.61
CA ILE A 202 20.78 -18.05 -43.44
C ILE A 202 20.35 -18.34 -41.98
N SER A 203 20.91 -17.69 -40.93
CA SER A 203 20.45 -17.89 -39.53
C SER A 203 19.48 -16.81 -38.99
N VAL A 204 19.32 -15.69 -39.71
CA VAL A 204 18.62 -14.48 -39.22
C VAL A 204 17.09 -14.54 -39.39
N THR A 205 16.58 -15.39 -40.28
CA THR A 205 15.13 -15.49 -40.55
C THR A 205 14.39 -16.33 -39.50
N LEU A 206 15.00 -17.41 -38.98
CA LEU A 206 14.38 -18.24 -37.92
C LEU A 206 14.33 -17.52 -36.57
N THR A 207 15.36 -16.74 -36.23
CA THR A 207 15.44 -15.96 -34.99
C THR A 207 14.48 -14.77 -35.01
N ARG A 208 14.27 -14.09 -36.15
CA ARG A 208 13.25 -13.04 -36.29
C ARG A 208 11.82 -13.56 -36.14
N MET A 209 11.51 -14.74 -36.67
CA MET A 209 10.18 -15.36 -36.50
C MET A 209 9.96 -15.85 -35.06
N SER A 210 11.01 -16.34 -34.39
CA SER A 210 10.97 -16.72 -32.97
C SER A 210 10.79 -15.51 -32.04
N PHE A 211 11.48 -14.38 -32.31
CA PHE A 211 11.25 -13.12 -31.59
C PHE A 211 9.88 -12.51 -31.86
N LEU A 212 9.36 -12.62 -33.09
CA LEU A 212 7.99 -12.19 -33.41
C LEU A 212 6.96 -13.08 -32.72
N PHE A 213 7.15 -14.40 -32.69
CA PHE A 213 6.27 -15.34 -32.01
C PHE A 213 6.35 -15.20 -30.48
N LEU A 214 7.54 -14.96 -29.91
CA LEU A 214 7.73 -14.66 -28.49
C LEU A 214 7.14 -13.28 -28.13
N SER A 215 7.26 -12.27 -29.00
CA SER A 215 6.59 -10.97 -28.83
C SER A 215 5.07 -11.09 -28.96
N LEU A 216 4.58 -11.96 -29.86
CA LEU A 216 3.16 -12.23 -30.05
C LEU A 216 2.61 -12.98 -28.83
N LEU A 217 3.34 -13.98 -28.32
CA LEU A 217 3.06 -14.66 -27.05
C LEU A 217 3.14 -13.69 -25.85
N PHE A 218 4.07 -12.74 -25.84
CA PHE A 218 4.17 -11.69 -24.82
C PHE A 218 3.00 -10.70 -24.87
N THR A 219 2.49 -10.39 -26.07
CA THR A 219 1.26 -9.60 -26.25
C THR A 219 -0.01 -10.40 -25.96
N LEU A 220 -0.03 -11.72 -26.20
CA LEU A 220 -1.15 -12.61 -25.87
C LEU A 220 -1.23 -12.91 -24.37
N SER A 221 -0.11 -12.91 -23.64
CA SER A 221 -0.09 -13.00 -22.17
C SER A 221 -0.55 -11.71 -21.48
N CYS A 222 -0.69 -10.60 -22.23
CA CYS A 222 -1.16 -9.30 -21.73
C CYS A 222 -2.66 -9.07 -22.02
N HIS A 223 -3.39 -10.07 -22.50
CA HIS A 223 -4.81 -9.94 -22.76
C HIS A 223 -5.57 -11.15 -22.20
N SER A 224 -6.37 -10.91 -21.16
CA SER A 224 -7.28 -11.85 -20.45
C SER A 224 -6.82 -12.36 -19.07
N GLN A 225 -6.26 -11.51 -18.23
CA GLN A 225 -6.91 -11.38 -16.92
C GLN A 225 -7.99 -10.34 -17.15
N ALA A 226 -9.27 -10.74 -17.13
CA ALA A 226 -10.34 -9.76 -17.09
C ALA A 226 -9.98 -8.77 -15.98
N ASP A 227 -9.93 -7.48 -16.28
CA ASP A 227 -9.56 -6.45 -15.32
C ASP A 227 -10.64 -6.42 -14.24
N LEU A 228 -10.53 -7.31 -13.24
CA LEU A 228 -11.56 -7.51 -12.21
C LEU A 228 -11.82 -6.20 -11.48
N ILE A 229 -10.79 -5.37 -11.30
CA ILE A 229 -10.91 -4.03 -10.73
C ILE A 229 -11.78 -3.17 -11.67
N GLY A 230 -11.46 -3.10 -12.95
CA GLY A 230 -12.28 -2.39 -13.94
C GLY A 230 -13.71 -2.90 -14.02
N ASP A 231 -13.92 -4.22 -13.98
CA ASP A 231 -15.24 -4.86 -14.03
C ASP A 231 -16.07 -4.64 -12.76
N THR A 232 -15.40 -4.53 -11.61
CA THR A 232 -16.03 -4.21 -10.33
C THR A 232 -16.38 -2.72 -10.28
N CYS A 233 -15.41 -1.85 -10.58
CA CYS A 233 -15.56 -0.40 -10.49
C CYS A 233 -16.42 0.22 -11.59
N LYS A 234 -16.58 -0.39 -12.76
CA LYS A 234 -17.47 0.17 -13.80
C LYS A 234 -18.93 0.27 -13.38
N LYS A 235 -19.33 -0.47 -12.34
CA LYS A 235 -20.69 -0.52 -11.80
C LYS A 235 -20.91 0.44 -10.62
N THR A 236 -19.85 1.13 -10.19
CA THR A 236 -19.89 2.01 -9.03
C THR A 236 -20.28 3.44 -9.43
N LEU A 237 -20.75 4.23 -8.46
CA LEU A 237 -21.07 5.64 -8.67
C LEU A 237 -19.81 6.46 -9.01
N TYR A 238 -18.64 6.04 -8.50
CA TYR A 238 -17.35 6.68 -8.75
C TYR A 238 -16.30 5.70 -9.32
N PRO A 239 -16.37 5.39 -10.64
CA PRO A 239 -15.48 4.40 -11.25
C PRO A 239 -13.99 4.79 -11.14
N ASP A 240 -13.64 6.05 -11.39
CA ASP A 240 -12.25 6.49 -11.37
C ASP A 240 -11.65 6.49 -9.95
N LEU A 241 -12.43 6.92 -8.95
CA LEU A 241 -12.04 6.85 -7.54
C LEU A 241 -11.87 5.39 -7.09
N CYS A 242 -12.79 4.52 -7.49
CA CYS A 242 -12.71 3.09 -7.21
C CYS A 242 -11.44 2.46 -7.83
N ILE A 243 -11.20 2.71 -9.12
CA ILE A 243 -10.05 2.16 -9.85
C ILE A 243 -8.74 2.66 -9.25
N SER A 244 -8.62 3.98 -9.05
CA SER A 244 -7.40 4.57 -8.51
C SER A 244 -7.12 4.09 -7.08
N THR A 245 -8.15 3.99 -6.24
CA THR A 245 -8.02 3.49 -4.86
C THR A 245 -7.62 2.02 -4.84
N LEU A 246 -8.30 1.15 -5.58
CA LEU A 246 -7.95 -0.28 -5.61
C LEU A 246 -6.58 -0.53 -6.22
N ARG A 247 -6.24 0.12 -7.34
CA ARG A 247 -4.93 -0.04 -8.00
C ARG A 247 -3.77 0.55 -7.21
N SER A 248 -4.02 1.49 -6.29
CA SER A 248 -2.99 1.97 -5.35
C SER A 248 -2.55 0.86 -4.38
N ASN A 249 -3.41 -0.12 -4.12
CA ASN A 249 -3.08 -1.28 -3.31
C ASN A 249 -2.58 -2.44 -4.21
N PRO A 250 -1.32 -2.90 -4.08
CA PRO A 250 -0.79 -4.00 -4.88
C PRO A 250 -1.53 -5.33 -4.67
N SER A 251 -2.15 -5.52 -3.51
CA SER A 251 -2.90 -6.74 -3.18
C SER A 251 -4.16 -6.88 -4.03
N SER A 252 -4.57 -5.80 -4.72
CA SER A 252 -5.73 -5.81 -5.62
C SER A 252 -5.52 -6.67 -6.88
N VAL A 253 -4.27 -6.90 -7.30
CA VAL A 253 -3.94 -7.65 -8.52
C VAL A 253 -4.34 -9.13 -8.40
N ALA A 254 -4.19 -9.70 -7.20
CA ALA A 254 -4.52 -11.10 -6.92
C ALA A 254 -5.84 -11.25 -6.13
N ALA A 255 -6.49 -10.14 -5.78
CA ALA A 255 -7.72 -10.16 -4.99
C ALA A 255 -8.90 -10.66 -5.83
N ASP A 256 -9.75 -11.48 -5.22
CA ASP A 256 -11.13 -11.66 -5.67
C ASP A 256 -11.99 -10.45 -5.24
N VAL A 257 -13.27 -10.42 -5.62
CA VAL A 257 -14.16 -9.30 -5.28
C VAL A 257 -14.26 -9.09 -3.76
N LYS A 258 -14.18 -10.16 -2.96
CA LYS A 258 -14.14 -10.07 -1.48
C LYS A 258 -12.84 -9.40 -1.00
N GLY A 259 -11.72 -9.73 -1.62
CA GLY A 259 -10.44 -9.07 -1.40
C GLY A 259 -10.49 -7.59 -1.78
N LEU A 260 -11.09 -7.25 -2.91
CA LEU A 260 -11.28 -5.85 -3.34
C LEU A 260 -12.15 -5.07 -2.34
N ALA A 261 -13.24 -5.66 -1.84
CA ALA A 261 -14.07 -5.06 -0.79
C ALA A 261 -13.27 -4.80 0.50
N ARG A 262 -12.45 -5.75 0.96
CA ARG A 262 -11.57 -5.55 2.13
C ARG A 262 -10.56 -4.42 1.89
N ILE A 263 -9.95 -4.39 0.71
CA ILE A 263 -9.00 -3.33 0.34
C ILE A 263 -9.68 -1.96 0.36
N MET A 264 -10.90 -1.85 -0.19
CA MET A 264 -11.65 -0.60 -0.16
C MET A 264 -11.99 -0.17 1.28
N PHE A 265 -12.40 -1.12 2.13
CA PHE A 265 -12.64 -0.85 3.55
C PHE A 265 -11.37 -0.37 4.28
N TYR A 266 -10.21 -0.98 4.00
CA TYR A 266 -8.96 -0.50 4.57
C TYR A 266 -8.61 0.92 4.11
N ALA A 267 -8.79 1.23 2.82
CA ALA A 267 -8.61 2.59 2.30
C ALA A 267 -9.57 3.59 2.96
N THR A 268 -10.77 3.12 3.31
CA THR A 268 -11.78 3.90 4.02
C THR A 268 -11.35 4.17 5.47
N ALA A 269 -10.88 3.15 6.21
CA ALA A 269 -10.36 3.31 7.58
C ALA A 269 -9.20 4.31 7.63
N VAL A 270 -8.29 4.15 6.68
CA VAL A 270 -7.18 5.05 6.40
C VAL A 270 -7.63 6.52 6.31
N LYS A 271 -8.67 6.80 5.51
CA LYS A 271 -9.20 8.15 5.32
C LYS A 271 -9.89 8.67 6.58
N ALA A 272 -10.65 7.81 7.26
CA ALA A 272 -11.29 8.16 8.53
C ALA A 272 -10.25 8.52 9.60
N THR A 273 -9.16 7.76 9.72
CA THR A 273 -8.06 8.06 10.66
C THR A 273 -7.41 9.40 10.33
N ALA A 274 -7.09 9.67 9.06
CA ALA A 274 -6.52 10.96 8.66
C ALA A 274 -7.47 12.14 8.98
N THR A 275 -8.76 11.97 8.73
CA THR A 275 -9.79 12.99 9.00
C THR A 275 -9.96 13.25 10.50
N LEU A 276 -10.00 12.19 11.32
CA LEU A 276 -10.03 12.28 12.78
C LEU A 276 -8.81 13.05 13.33
N ASN A 277 -7.63 12.86 12.72
CA ASN A 277 -6.45 13.63 13.14
C ASN A 277 -6.58 15.11 12.81
N GLN A 278 -7.10 15.45 11.63
CA GLN A 278 -7.35 16.85 11.27
C GLN A 278 -8.33 17.50 12.25
N VAL A 279 -9.38 16.79 12.66
CA VAL A 279 -10.30 17.21 13.72
C VAL A 279 -9.53 17.50 15.03
N ASN A 280 -8.68 16.57 15.48
CA ASN A 280 -7.88 16.74 16.70
C ASN A 280 -6.91 17.94 16.62
N VAL A 281 -6.30 18.17 15.45
CA VAL A 281 -5.44 19.34 15.21
C VAL A 281 -6.24 20.65 15.28
N LEU A 282 -7.45 20.66 14.72
CA LEU A 282 -8.33 21.83 14.76
C LEU A 282 -8.81 22.12 16.19
N LEU A 283 -9.16 21.09 16.97
CA LEU A 283 -9.56 21.21 18.37
C LEU A 283 -8.49 21.91 19.22
N LYS A 284 -7.21 21.56 19.01
CA LYS A 284 -6.09 22.19 19.74
C LYS A 284 -5.85 23.66 19.37
N LYS A 285 -6.31 24.10 18.20
CA LYS A 285 -6.03 25.44 17.66
C LYS A 285 -7.15 26.45 17.92
N THR A 286 -8.33 25.99 18.29
CA THR A 286 -9.52 26.83 18.46
C THR A 286 -9.83 27.09 19.93
N ASN A 287 -10.38 28.28 20.21
CA ASN A 287 -11.03 28.61 21.49
C ASN A 287 -12.53 28.92 21.29
N ASP A 288 -13.04 28.75 20.07
CA ASP A 288 -14.46 28.93 19.75
C ASP A 288 -15.25 27.72 20.25
N ALA A 289 -16.08 27.93 21.28
CA ALA A 289 -16.85 26.87 21.92
C ALA A 289 -17.82 26.14 20.97
N SER A 290 -18.40 26.84 19.99
CA SER A 290 -19.28 26.22 19.00
C SER A 290 -18.47 25.39 18.00
N LEU A 291 -17.26 25.85 17.62
CA LEU A 291 -16.36 25.04 16.79
C LEU A 291 -15.89 23.78 17.52
N ILE A 292 -15.58 23.91 18.82
CA ILE A 292 -15.15 22.79 19.66
C ILE A 292 -16.23 21.72 19.69
N GLY A 293 -17.48 22.08 20.02
CA GLY A 293 -18.57 21.10 20.08
C GLY A 293 -18.80 20.37 18.75
N ALA A 294 -18.76 21.10 17.64
CA ALA A 294 -18.86 20.51 16.29
C ALA A 294 -17.72 19.51 16.00
N LEU A 295 -16.48 19.90 16.30
CA LEU A 295 -15.31 19.04 16.09
C LEU A 295 -15.29 17.83 17.05
N GLU A 296 -15.72 17.97 18.30
CA GLU A 296 -15.83 16.86 19.25
C GLU A 296 -16.85 15.81 18.79
N ASN A 297 -17.98 16.25 18.22
CA ASN A 297 -18.95 15.34 17.59
C ASN A 297 -18.29 14.55 16.46
N CYS A 298 -17.67 15.24 15.49
CA CYS A 298 -16.93 14.57 14.41
C CYS A 298 -15.87 13.59 14.92
N ALA A 299 -15.13 13.96 15.98
CA ALA A 299 -14.10 13.09 16.55
C ALA A 299 -14.69 11.81 17.16
N SER A 300 -15.87 11.93 17.79
CA SER A 300 -16.60 10.80 18.35
C SER A 300 -17.08 9.85 17.26
N GLU A 301 -17.74 10.38 16.22
CA GLU A 301 -18.23 9.59 15.09
C GLU A 301 -17.09 8.82 14.42
N TYR A 302 -16.00 9.50 14.04
CA TYR A 302 -14.87 8.82 13.38
C TYR A 302 -14.12 7.84 14.27
N THR A 303 -14.10 8.05 15.60
CA THR A 303 -13.56 7.02 16.50
C THR A 303 -14.42 5.77 16.46
N SER A 304 -15.74 5.93 16.55
CA SER A 304 -16.70 4.81 16.52
C SER A 304 -16.60 4.04 15.21
N ALA A 305 -16.60 4.76 14.10
CA ALA A 305 -16.45 4.25 12.75
C ALA A 305 -15.25 3.31 12.60
N LEU A 306 -14.07 3.74 13.09
CA LEU A 306 -12.83 2.99 12.96
C LEU A 306 -12.91 1.63 13.66
N ASP A 307 -13.49 1.56 14.85
CA ASP A 307 -13.67 0.32 15.58
C ASP A 307 -14.57 -0.67 14.82
N ASP A 308 -15.60 -0.17 14.16
CA ASP A 308 -16.56 -0.99 13.42
C ASP A 308 -16.03 -1.44 12.06
N ILE A 309 -15.27 -0.58 11.35
CA ILE A 309 -14.58 -0.95 10.11
C ILE A 309 -13.66 -2.16 10.33
N PHE A 310 -12.85 -2.16 11.40
CA PHE A 310 -11.92 -3.27 11.65
C PHE A 310 -12.64 -4.60 11.98
N LYS A 311 -13.86 -4.54 12.53
CA LYS A 311 -14.71 -5.73 12.69
C LYS A 311 -15.29 -6.16 11.35
N ALA A 312 -15.81 -5.22 10.55
CA ALA A 312 -16.43 -5.48 9.25
C ALA A 312 -15.46 -6.15 8.26
N ILE A 313 -14.19 -5.71 8.21
CA ILE A 313 -13.17 -6.29 7.33
C ILE A 313 -13.04 -7.82 7.50
N LYS A 314 -13.17 -8.32 8.73
CA LYS A 314 -13.11 -9.75 9.02
C LYS A 314 -14.33 -10.51 8.48
N ASN A 315 -15.45 -9.82 8.29
CA ASN A 315 -16.75 -10.38 7.95
C ASN A 315 -17.18 -10.24 6.48
N VAL A 316 -16.42 -9.53 5.63
CA VAL A 316 -16.73 -9.28 4.19
C VAL A 316 -17.11 -10.54 3.39
N GLY A 317 -16.65 -11.73 3.82
CA GLY A 317 -16.94 -12.99 3.17
C GLY A 317 -18.00 -13.88 3.83
N SER A 318 -18.52 -13.49 5.00
CA SER A 318 -19.39 -14.29 5.87
C SER A 318 -20.70 -13.61 6.25
N ASP A 319 -20.73 -12.27 6.33
CA ASP A 319 -21.93 -11.50 6.69
C ASP A 319 -21.99 -10.19 5.89
N ILE A 320 -22.52 -10.27 4.68
CA ILE A 320 -22.64 -9.15 3.73
C ILE A 320 -23.52 -8.02 4.32
N PHE A 321 -24.60 -8.37 5.03
CA PHE A 321 -25.52 -7.40 5.60
C PHE A 321 -24.87 -6.59 6.72
N ALA A 322 -24.17 -7.24 7.65
CA ALA A 322 -23.46 -6.53 8.71
C ALA A 322 -22.36 -5.62 8.15
N VAL A 323 -21.63 -6.10 7.14
CA VAL A 323 -20.55 -5.36 6.47
C VAL A 323 -21.10 -4.13 5.76
N LYS A 324 -22.23 -4.26 5.05
CA LYS A 324 -22.92 -3.14 4.41
C LYS A 324 -23.47 -2.15 5.43
N GLY A 325 -23.99 -2.63 6.55
CA GLY A 325 -24.44 -1.80 7.68
C GLY A 325 -23.34 -0.86 8.14
N VAL A 326 -22.16 -1.40 8.47
CA VAL A 326 -21.00 -0.59 8.90
C VAL A 326 -20.58 0.43 7.83
N ALA A 327 -20.60 0.08 6.56
CA ALA A 327 -20.26 1.02 5.50
C ALA A 327 -21.32 2.14 5.35
N ALA A 328 -22.61 1.83 5.54
CA ALA A 328 -23.69 2.80 5.51
C ALA A 328 -23.69 3.73 6.73
N ASP A 329 -23.36 3.18 7.91
CA ASP A 329 -23.17 3.96 9.14
C ASP A 329 -22.04 4.98 8.91
N LEU A 330 -20.92 4.57 8.31
CA LEU A 330 -19.82 5.48 8.01
C LEU A 330 -20.17 6.61 7.02
N VAL A 331 -21.01 6.32 5.99
CA VAL A 331 -21.54 7.39 5.12
C VAL A 331 -22.34 8.40 5.95
N THR A 332 -23.15 7.90 6.88
CA THR A 332 -23.99 8.72 7.76
C THR A 332 -23.14 9.52 8.74
N GLU A 333 -22.16 8.90 9.39
CA GLU A 333 -21.23 9.55 10.32
C GLU A 333 -20.44 10.70 9.65
N ALA A 334 -20.00 10.52 8.41
CA ALA A 334 -19.34 11.58 7.64
C ALA A 334 -20.29 12.75 7.33
N GLN A 335 -21.54 12.43 6.99
CA GLN A 335 -22.58 13.42 6.73
C GLN A 335 -23.01 14.16 8.01
N ASP A 336 -23.21 13.44 9.11
CA ASP A 336 -23.57 14.01 10.42
C ASP A 336 -22.46 14.93 10.93
N CYS A 337 -21.19 14.57 10.71
CA CYS A 337 -20.07 15.47 10.96
C CYS A 337 -20.15 16.74 10.11
N GLU A 338 -20.53 16.67 8.83
CA GLU A 338 -20.69 17.86 7.98
C GLU A 338 -21.86 18.73 8.44
N ASP A 339 -23.00 18.10 8.74
CA ASP A 339 -24.25 18.77 9.09
C ASP A 339 -24.16 19.44 10.47
N THR A 340 -23.33 18.94 11.39
CA THR A 340 -23.09 19.56 12.69
C THR A 340 -22.63 21.03 12.58
N PHE A 341 -21.97 21.41 11.47
CA PHE A 341 -21.52 22.78 11.23
C PHE A 341 -22.64 23.71 10.73
N THR A 342 -23.79 23.15 10.31
CA THR A 342 -24.90 23.90 9.73
C THR A 342 -26.25 23.74 10.46
N ASP A 343 -26.36 22.75 11.36
CA ASP A 343 -27.57 22.47 12.15
C ASP A 343 -27.75 23.39 13.37
N GLY A 344 -26.66 24.02 13.83
CA GLY A 344 -26.66 24.92 14.99
C GLY A 344 -27.03 26.38 14.69
N PRO A 345 -27.17 27.22 15.74
CA PRO A 345 -27.36 28.67 15.60
C PRO A 345 -26.14 29.36 14.97
N ASP A 346 -24.93 28.81 15.20
CA ASP A 346 -23.65 29.35 14.73
C ASP A 346 -23.20 28.65 13.44
N LYS A 347 -24.05 28.74 12.41
CA LYS A 347 -23.81 28.10 11.11
C LYS A 347 -22.50 28.57 10.50
N ARG A 348 -21.70 27.61 10.05
CA ARG A 348 -20.40 27.85 9.42
C ARG A 348 -20.14 26.78 8.37
N LYS A 349 -19.23 27.09 7.46
CA LYS A 349 -18.70 26.05 6.57
C LYS A 349 -17.82 25.10 7.39
N SER A 350 -18.02 23.80 7.20
CA SER A 350 -17.15 22.79 7.77
C SER A 350 -15.71 22.97 7.29
N PRO A 351 -14.72 22.89 8.20
CA PRO A 351 -13.30 22.81 7.83
C PRO A 351 -12.91 21.42 7.31
N LEU A 352 -13.87 20.49 7.21
CA LEU A 352 -13.67 19.08 6.87
C LEU A 352 -14.50 18.65 5.65
N THR A 353 -15.20 19.56 4.94
CA THR A 353 -16.11 19.20 3.84
C THR A 353 -15.47 18.24 2.84
N VAL A 354 -14.25 18.54 2.38
CA VAL A 354 -13.56 17.70 1.39
C VAL A 354 -13.22 16.33 1.97
N GLU A 355 -12.83 16.29 3.23
CA GLU A 355 -12.49 15.04 3.92
C GLU A 355 -13.73 14.16 4.14
N ASN A 356 -14.83 14.77 4.56
CA ASN A 356 -16.12 14.15 4.79
C ASN A 356 -16.69 13.59 3.47
N ASP A 357 -16.66 14.38 2.39
CA ASP A 357 -17.09 13.96 1.05
C ASP A 357 -16.31 12.72 0.57
N VAL A 358 -14.98 12.78 0.63
CA VAL A 358 -14.13 11.65 0.19
C VAL A 358 -14.33 10.42 1.06
N LEU A 359 -14.53 10.59 2.37
CA LEU A 359 -14.79 9.47 3.28
C LEU A 359 -16.13 8.80 2.97
N GLY A 360 -17.18 9.59 2.76
CA GLY A 360 -18.49 9.13 2.34
C GLY A 360 -18.45 8.43 0.98
N ASP A 361 -17.72 8.98 0.00
CA ASP A 361 -17.56 8.36 -1.31
C ASP A 361 -16.85 6.99 -1.23
N LEU A 362 -15.78 6.89 -0.43
CA LEU A 362 -15.08 5.61 -0.22
C LEU A 362 -15.96 4.57 0.49
N ALA A 363 -16.72 5.00 1.50
CA ALA A 363 -17.68 4.14 2.19
C ALA A 363 -18.83 3.69 1.26
N GLY A 364 -19.32 4.57 0.39
CA GLY A 364 -20.28 4.24 -0.66
C GLY A 364 -19.73 3.20 -1.65
N LEU A 365 -18.46 3.34 -2.07
CA LEU A 365 -17.81 2.34 -2.91
C LEU A 365 -17.70 0.98 -2.24
N VAL A 366 -17.47 0.93 -0.92
CA VAL A 366 -17.51 -0.32 -0.16
C VAL A 366 -18.88 -0.99 -0.29
N ILE A 367 -19.97 -0.24 -0.09
CA ILE A 367 -21.34 -0.76 -0.21
C ILE A 367 -21.55 -1.37 -1.59
N GLU A 368 -21.18 -0.65 -2.65
CA GLU A 368 -21.40 -1.07 -4.03
C GLU A 368 -20.58 -2.31 -4.42
N ILE A 369 -19.32 -2.40 -3.95
CA ILE A 369 -18.49 -3.59 -4.17
C ILE A 369 -19.07 -4.79 -3.40
N VAL A 370 -19.49 -4.58 -2.15
CA VAL A 370 -20.06 -5.65 -1.31
C VAL A 370 -21.41 -6.13 -1.86
N ASP A 371 -22.25 -5.24 -2.37
CA ASP A 371 -23.51 -5.59 -3.06
C ASP A 371 -23.29 -6.48 -4.28
N SER A 372 -22.15 -6.35 -4.95
CA SER A 372 -21.83 -7.21 -6.10
C SER A 372 -21.55 -8.67 -5.73
N LEU A 373 -21.42 -8.98 -4.43
CA LEU A 373 -21.13 -10.32 -3.91
C LEU A 373 -22.38 -11.19 -3.72
N GLY A 374 -23.59 -10.62 -3.70
CA GLY A 374 -24.85 -11.38 -3.56
C GLY A 374 -25.90 -10.71 -2.69
#